data_AF-A0AAJ1MB26-F1
#
_entry.id   AF-A0AAJ1MB26-F1
#
_cell.length_a   1.000
_cell.length_b   1.000
_cell.length_c   1.000
_cell.angle_alpha   90.00
_cell.angle_beta   90.00
_cell.angle_gamma   90.00
#
_symmetry.space_group_name_H-M   'P 1'
#
loop_
_entity.id
_entity.type
_entity.pdbx_description
1 polymer ?
#
loop_
_entity_poly.entity_id
_entity_poly.type
_entity_poly.pdbx_seq_one_letter_code
_entity_poly.pdbx_strand_id
1 'polypeptide(L)'
;MNNWQTFYSAAQQAEIQSKHQRGIGFPAELYQRALKTGKFIPHYQRIKACQQAQLPLLTEDIQNLTAMINHQPLASPATGSAKRRQRTKHRTRQPVAINAKAAAKTGVKKQLQSMLKRYDSLVASAEEIGVMQFEKHRRYRNRAFEILNNPDATAAAMHRQVNYLEGQIQRLEERMQQRMF
;
A
#
# COMPACT_ATOMS: atom_id res chain seq x y z
N MET A 1 -32.17 -13.82 -2.83
CA MET A 1 -31.40 -13.80 -1.57
C MET A 1 -30.00 -13.32 -1.89
N ASN A 2 -29.54 -12.22 -1.27
CA ASN A 2 -28.25 -11.62 -1.60
C ASN A 2 -27.12 -12.47 -1.02
N ASN A 3 -26.48 -13.28 -1.86
CA ASN A 3 -25.38 -14.18 -1.50
C ASN A 3 -24.04 -13.44 -1.30
N TRP A 4 -24.04 -12.21 -0.78
CA TRP A 4 -22.80 -11.46 -0.59
C TRP A 4 -21.83 -12.22 0.33
N GLN A 5 -22.36 -12.92 1.34
CA GLN A 5 -21.60 -13.76 2.28
C GLN A 5 -20.76 -14.83 1.58
N THR A 6 -21.18 -15.36 0.42
CA THR A 6 -20.41 -16.40 -0.27
C THR A 6 -19.10 -15.90 -0.88
N PHE A 7 -18.95 -14.58 -1.02
CA PHE A 7 -17.76 -13.95 -1.58
C PHE A 7 -16.77 -13.46 -0.52
N TYR A 8 -17.11 -13.56 0.77
CA TYR A 8 -16.30 -13.03 1.86
C TYR A 8 -16.04 -14.11 2.92
N SER A 9 -14.81 -14.15 3.43
CA SER A 9 -14.47 -14.96 4.60
C SER A 9 -15.19 -14.45 5.86
N ALA A 10 -15.32 -15.29 6.88
CA ALA A 10 -15.98 -14.90 8.14
C ALA A 10 -15.39 -13.62 8.77
N ALA A 11 -14.07 -13.44 8.68
CA ALA A 11 -13.40 -12.23 9.16
C ALA A 11 -13.80 -10.97 8.36
N GLN A 12 -13.91 -11.09 7.03
CA GLN A 12 -14.36 -10.00 6.16
C GLN A 12 -15.84 -9.67 6.35
N GLN A 13 -16.67 -10.68 6.60
CA GLN A 13 -18.08 -10.47 6.93
C GLN A 13 -18.24 -9.68 8.24
N ALA A 14 -17.44 -10.02 9.27
CA ALA A 14 -17.42 -9.28 10.54
C ALA A 14 -16.98 -7.82 10.36
N GLU A 15 -15.98 -7.56 9.50
CA GLU A 15 -15.56 -6.20 9.18
C GLU A 15 -16.68 -5.41 8.47
N ILE A 16 -17.36 -6.01 7.50
CA ILE A 16 -18.49 -5.39 6.77
C ILE A 16 -19.64 -5.08 7.74
N GLN A 17 -19.98 -6.01 8.63
CA GLN A 17 -21.02 -5.80 9.64
C GLN A 17 -20.63 -4.69 10.63
N SER A 18 -19.38 -4.68 11.10
CA SER A 18 -18.88 -3.62 11.99
C SER A 18 -18.96 -2.24 11.33
N LYS A 19 -18.59 -2.12 10.05
CA LYS A 19 -18.72 -0.87 9.29
C LYS A 19 -20.19 -0.47 9.13
N HIS A 20 -21.08 -1.42 8.87
CA HIS A 20 -22.50 -1.14 8.71
C HIS A 20 -23.15 -0.66 10.02
N GLN A 21 -22.79 -1.28 11.16
CA GLN A 21 -23.22 -0.83 12.49
C GLN A 21 -22.74 0.59 12.81
N ARG A 22 -21.61 1.02 12.24
CA ARG A 22 -21.08 2.38 12.34
C ARG A 22 -21.75 3.38 11.38
N GLY A 23 -22.83 2.98 10.69
CA GLY A 23 -23.55 3.81 9.73
C GLY A 23 -22.83 3.98 8.39
N ILE A 24 -21.79 3.18 8.11
CA ILE A 24 -21.07 3.26 6.84
C ILE A 24 -21.83 2.44 5.79
N GLY A 25 -22.36 3.13 4.78
CA GLY A 25 -23.06 2.52 3.65
C GLY A 25 -22.14 2.17 2.48
N PHE A 26 -22.76 1.67 1.40
CA PHE A 26 -22.06 1.40 0.15
C PHE A 26 -21.52 2.71 -0.49
N PRO A 27 -20.24 2.78 -0.90
CA PRO A 27 -19.66 3.96 -1.53
C PRO A 27 -20.08 4.09 -3.01
N ALA A 28 -21.34 4.49 -3.23
CA ALA A 28 -21.96 4.54 -4.56
C ALA A 28 -21.21 5.44 -5.55
N GLU A 29 -20.77 6.62 -5.11
CA GLU A 29 -20.03 7.57 -5.96
C GLU A 29 -18.70 6.99 -6.44
N LEU A 30 -17.96 6.32 -5.55
CA LEU A 30 -16.68 5.70 -5.89
C LEU A 30 -16.88 4.59 -6.93
N TYR A 31 -17.91 3.76 -6.73
CA TYR A 31 -18.24 2.69 -7.67
C TYR A 31 -18.66 3.23 -9.04
N GLN A 32 -19.49 4.28 -9.10
CA GLN A 32 -19.89 4.90 -10.37
C GLN A 32 -18.70 5.51 -11.12
N ARG A 33 -17.80 6.21 -10.40
CA ARG A 33 -16.57 6.75 -11.00
C ARG A 33 -15.68 5.65 -11.55
N ALA A 34 -15.55 4.52 -10.83
CA ALA A 34 -14.81 3.36 -11.32
C ALA A 34 -15.45 2.76 -12.58
N LEU A 35 -16.78 2.63 -12.65
CA LEU A 35 -17.47 2.16 -13.86
C LEU A 35 -17.22 3.06 -15.08
N LYS A 36 -17.18 4.39 -14.87
CA LYS A 36 -16.89 5.36 -15.94
C LYS A 36 -15.49 5.22 -16.53
N THR A 37 -14.53 4.62 -15.80
CA THR A 37 -13.19 4.38 -16.34
C THR A 37 -13.17 3.34 -17.46
N GLY A 38 -14.22 2.51 -17.59
CA GLY A 38 -14.29 1.43 -18.59
C GLY A 38 -13.27 0.30 -18.38
N LYS A 39 -12.50 0.32 -17.28
CA LYS A 39 -11.48 -0.67 -16.97
C LYS A 39 -12.07 -1.85 -16.19
N PHE A 40 -11.41 -3.01 -16.30
CA PHE A 40 -11.78 -4.21 -15.54
C PHE A 40 -11.73 -3.93 -14.02
N ILE A 41 -12.84 -4.15 -13.33
CA ILE A 41 -12.95 -3.99 -11.88
C ILE A 41 -12.61 -5.33 -11.19
N PRO A 42 -11.53 -5.40 -10.39
CA PRO A 42 -11.24 -6.58 -9.59
C PRO A 42 -12.39 -6.89 -8.63
N HIS A 43 -12.71 -8.17 -8.48
CA HIS A 43 -13.79 -8.65 -7.61
C HIS A 43 -15.16 -8.01 -7.88
N TYR A 44 -15.44 -7.61 -9.12
CA TYR A 44 -16.70 -6.99 -9.53
C TYR A 44 -17.96 -7.68 -8.97
N GLN A 45 -18.01 -9.01 -8.99
CA GLN A 45 -19.16 -9.78 -8.50
C GLN A 45 -19.42 -9.57 -6.98
N ARG A 46 -18.37 -9.50 -6.15
CA ARG A 46 -18.52 -9.26 -4.70
C ARG A 46 -18.93 -7.82 -4.41
N ILE A 47 -18.41 -6.86 -5.19
CA ILE A 47 -18.77 -5.44 -5.09
C ILE A 47 -20.24 -5.24 -5.48
N LYS A 48 -20.69 -5.88 -6.56
CA LYS A 48 -22.09 -5.86 -7.01
C LYS A 48 -23.04 -6.47 -5.96
N ALA A 49 -22.61 -7.54 -5.30
CA ALA A 49 -23.38 -8.15 -4.21
C ALA A 49 -23.51 -7.21 -2.99
N CYS A 50 -22.45 -6.49 -2.63
CA CYS A 50 -22.51 -5.45 -1.59
C CYS A 50 -23.38 -4.25 -2.00
N GLN A 51 -23.33 -3.83 -3.26
CA GLN A 51 -24.20 -2.78 -3.80
C GLN A 51 -25.68 -3.13 -3.63
N GLN A 52 -26.07 -4.35 -4.01
CA GLN A 52 -27.45 -4.83 -3.92
C GLN A 52 -27.95 -4.98 -2.48
N ALA A 53 -27.03 -5.23 -1.55
CA ALA A 53 -27.32 -5.33 -0.12
C ALA A 53 -27.16 -3.99 0.64
N GLN A 54 -26.81 -2.90 -0.05
CA GLN A 54 -26.48 -1.59 0.53
C GLN A 54 -25.39 -1.67 1.63
N LEU A 55 -24.48 -2.64 1.51
CA LEU A 55 -23.43 -2.89 2.48
C LEU A 55 -22.15 -2.12 2.15
N PRO A 56 -21.36 -1.73 3.17
CA PRO A 56 -20.06 -1.13 2.94
C PRO A 56 -19.10 -2.10 2.25
N LEU A 57 -18.12 -1.54 1.56
CA LEU A 57 -17.04 -2.31 0.94
C LEU A 57 -15.87 -2.52 1.90
N LEU A 58 -15.07 -3.57 1.62
CA LEU A 58 -13.80 -3.77 2.30
C LEU A 58 -12.82 -2.66 1.95
N THR A 59 -11.87 -2.43 2.85
CA THR A 59 -10.83 -1.41 2.65
C THR A 59 -9.99 -1.70 1.40
N GLU A 60 -9.73 -2.98 1.11
CA GLU A 60 -9.06 -3.43 -0.12
C GLU A 60 -9.85 -3.06 -1.40
N ASP A 61 -11.17 -3.28 -1.40
CA ASP A 61 -12.02 -2.94 -2.55
C ASP A 61 -12.06 -1.43 -2.79
N ILE A 62 -12.16 -0.64 -1.71
CA ILE A 62 -12.12 0.82 -1.77
C ILE A 62 -10.79 1.31 -2.35
N GLN A 63 -9.67 0.73 -1.91
CA GLN A 63 -8.34 1.05 -2.43
C GLN A 63 -8.22 0.69 -3.92
N ASN A 64 -8.72 -0.47 -4.33
CA ASN A 64 -8.69 -0.90 -5.73
C ASN A 64 -9.53 0.01 -6.62
N LEU A 65 -10.75 0.36 -6.23
CA LEU A 65 -11.58 1.31 -6.99
C LEU A 65 -10.94 2.70 -7.08
N THR A 66 -10.31 3.17 -5.98
CA THR A 66 -9.60 4.45 -5.96
C THR A 66 -8.38 4.43 -6.87
N ALA A 67 -7.57 3.37 -6.81
CA ALA A 67 -6.41 3.19 -7.67
C ALA A 67 -6.82 3.16 -9.16
N MET A 68 -7.93 2.49 -9.49
CA MET A 68 -8.46 2.45 -10.85
C MET A 68 -8.83 3.85 -11.37
N ILE A 69 -9.54 4.64 -10.56
CA ILE A 69 -9.93 6.02 -10.91
C ILE A 69 -8.68 6.89 -11.11
N ASN A 70 -7.67 6.73 -10.27
CA ASN A 70 -6.45 7.54 -10.31
C ASN A 70 -5.38 7.00 -11.28
N HIS A 71 -5.70 5.99 -12.09
CA HIS A 71 -4.75 5.34 -13.00
C HIS A 71 -3.49 4.79 -12.30
N GLN A 72 -3.61 4.44 -11.02
CA GLN A 72 -2.54 3.86 -10.22
C GLN A 72 -2.52 2.33 -10.33
N PRO A 73 -1.35 1.68 -10.15
CA PRO A 73 -1.28 0.23 -10.09
C PRO A 73 -2.16 -0.30 -8.95
N LEU A 74 -2.93 -1.36 -9.24
CA LEU A 74 -3.81 -2.03 -8.29
C LEU A 74 -3.01 -2.45 -7.06
N ALA A 75 -3.58 -2.23 -5.87
CA ALA A 75 -2.95 -2.65 -4.63
C ALA A 75 -2.78 -4.18 -4.66
N SER A 76 -1.54 -4.64 -4.57
CA SER A 76 -1.28 -6.08 -4.44
C SER A 76 -1.93 -6.57 -3.15
N PRO A 77 -2.66 -7.70 -3.17
CA PRO A 77 -3.38 -8.18 -1.99
C PRO A 77 -2.36 -8.38 -0.88
N ALA A 78 -2.56 -7.66 0.22
CA ALA A 78 -1.77 -7.82 1.43
C ALA A 78 -2.05 -9.22 1.97
N THR A 79 -1.29 -10.21 1.51
CA THR A 79 -1.35 -11.58 2.02
C THR A 79 -0.74 -11.55 3.41
N GLY A 80 -1.59 -11.32 4.41
CA GLY A 80 -1.34 -11.77 5.77
C GLY A 80 -1.12 -13.27 5.73
N SER A 81 0.13 -13.70 5.65
CA SER A 81 0.50 -15.11 5.80
C SER A 81 1.03 -15.31 7.21
N ALA A 82 0.07 -15.43 8.12
CA ALA A 82 0.25 -16.23 9.31
C ALA A 82 0.80 -17.60 8.90
N LYS A 83 1.97 -17.90 9.47
CA LYS A 83 2.62 -19.20 9.61
C LYS A 83 1.60 -20.36 9.59
N ARG A 84 1.44 -21.03 8.46
CA ARG A 84 0.94 -22.41 8.45
C ARG A 84 1.81 -23.24 7.53
N ARG A 85 2.85 -23.81 8.16
CA ARG A 85 3.67 -24.88 7.61
C ARG A 85 2.74 -26.02 7.20
N GLN A 86 2.53 -26.22 5.91
CA GLN A 86 2.25 -27.55 5.40
C GLN A 86 3.38 -27.95 4.46
N ARG A 87 4.05 -29.01 4.89
CA ARG A 87 5.14 -29.67 4.19
C ARG A 87 4.56 -30.30 2.94
N THR A 88 5.05 -29.91 1.78
CA THR A 88 5.05 -30.77 0.60
C THR A 88 6.48 -30.86 0.13
N LYS A 89 7.08 -32.04 0.35
CA LYS A 89 8.35 -32.42 -0.24
C LYS A 89 8.16 -32.44 -1.76
N HIS A 90 8.87 -31.59 -2.48
CA HIS A 90 9.43 -31.98 -3.76
C HIS A 90 10.86 -31.43 -3.87
N ARG A 91 11.78 -32.38 -3.90
CA ARG A 91 13.22 -32.19 -4.07
C ARG A 91 13.47 -32.03 -5.57
N THR A 92 13.73 -30.81 -6.03
CA THR A 92 14.47 -30.63 -7.29
C THR A 92 15.28 -29.32 -7.28
N ARG A 93 16.60 -29.52 -7.13
CA ARG A 93 17.76 -28.69 -7.49
C ARG A 93 17.42 -27.43 -8.30
N GLN A 94 17.75 -26.21 -7.84
CA GLN A 94 18.10 -25.08 -8.73
C GLN A 94 18.96 -24.01 -8.02
N PRO A 95 20.25 -23.83 -8.39
CA PRO A 95 21.12 -22.75 -7.88
C PRO A 95 20.81 -21.34 -8.44
N VAL A 96 19.84 -21.20 -9.35
CA VAL A 96 19.49 -19.93 -10.03
C VAL A 96 18.73 -18.95 -9.11
N ALA A 97 18.01 -19.45 -8.10
CA ALA A 97 17.18 -18.62 -7.22
C ALA A 97 17.97 -17.71 -6.26
N ILE A 98 19.26 -17.98 -6.05
CA ILE A 98 20.11 -17.23 -5.12
C ILE A 98 20.53 -15.89 -5.74
N ASN A 99 20.91 -15.91 -7.02
CA ASN A 99 21.32 -14.72 -7.77
C ASN A 99 20.16 -13.75 -8.01
N ALA A 100 18.96 -14.26 -8.32
CA ALA A 100 17.77 -13.41 -8.49
C ALA A 100 17.37 -12.68 -7.19
N LYS A 101 17.49 -13.35 -6.03
CA LYS A 101 17.21 -12.75 -4.72
C LYS A 101 18.26 -11.71 -4.32
N ALA A 102 19.53 -11.95 -4.64
CA ALA A 102 20.62 -10.99 -4.41
C ALA A 102 20.48 -9.75 -5.32
N ALA A 103 20.13 -9.94 -6.60
CA ALA A 103 19.87 -8.84 -7.54
C ALA A 103 18.66 -8.00 -7.11
N ALA A 104 17.56 -8.63 -6.69
CA ALA A 104 16.40 -7.93 -6.15
C ALA A 104 16.76 -7.12 -4.89
N LYS A 105 17.46 -7.71 -3.91
CA LYS A 105 17.94 -6.99 -2.71
C LYS A 105 18.79 -5.77 -3.06
N THR A 106 19.65 -5.90 -4.09
CA THR A 106 20.52 -4.81 -4.56
C THR A 106 19.73 -3.69 -5.24
N GLY A 107 18.72 -4.03 -6.06
CA GLY A 107 17.83 -3.06 -6.70
C GLY A 107 17.05 -2.23 -5.69
N VAL A 108 16.45 -2.89 -4.69
CA VAL A 108 15.66 -2.22 -3.64
C VAL A 108 16.54 -1.35 -2.75
N LYS A 109 17.76 -1.79 -2.45
CA LYS A 109 18.74 -0.99 -1.70
C LYS A 109 19.07 0.32 -2.44
N LYS A 110 19.31 0.26 -3.75
CA LYS A 110 19.57 1.44 -4.60
C LYS A 110 18.35 2.37 -4.64
N GLN A 111 17.14 1.82 -4.75
CA GLN A 111 15.90 2.59 -4.74
C GLN A 111 15.70 3.33 -3.41
N LEU A 112 15.93 2.65 -2.28
CA LEU A 112 15.87 3.27 -0.95
C LEU A 112 16.90 4.38 -0.80
N GLN A 113 18.12 4.18 -1.28
CA GLN A 113 19.17 5.19 -1.26
C GLN A 113 18.79 6.44 -2.08
N SER A 114 18.18 6.26 -3.27
CA SER A 114 17.71 7.36 -4.10
C SER A 114 16.58 8.15 -3.42
N MET A 115 15.60 7.45 -2.85
CA MET A 115 14.49 8.09 -2.13
C MET A 115 14.98 8.87 -0.90
N LEU A 116 15.94 8.32 -0.17
CA LEU A 116 16.53 9.00 0.99
C LEU A 116 17.23 10.30 0.59
N LYS A 117 17.98 10.29 -0.52
CA LYS A 117 18.60 11.52 -1.06
C LYS A 117 17.56 12.56 -1.46
N ARG A 118 16.51 12.17 -2.19
CA ARG A 118 15.43 13.08 -2.58
C ARG A 118 14.71 13.67 -1.36
N TYR A 119 14.45 12.83 -0.36
CA TYR A 119 13.85 13.26 0.90
C TYR A 119 14.73 14.28 1.64
N ASP A 120 16.05 14.03 1.73
CA ASP A 120 17.00 14.95 2.35
C ASP A 120 17.02 16.33 1.65
N SER A 121 16.99 16.34 0.32
CA SER A 121 16.91 17.58 -0.47
C SER A 121 15.61 18.34 -0.25
N LEU A 122 14.46 17.64 -0.22
CA LEU A 122 13.17 18.27 0.05
C LEU A 122 13.05 18.81 1.47
N VAL A 123 13.61 18.09 2.44
CA VAL A 123 13.68 18.58 3.82
C VAL A 123 14.51 19.86 3.87
N ALA A 124 15.70 19.90 3.25
CA ALA A 124 16.50 21.13 3.20
C ALA A 124 15.72 22.31 2.58
N SER A 125 15.01 22.10 1.46
CA SER A 125 14.18 23.15 0.85
C SER A 125 12.97 23.56 1.71
N ALA A 126 12.37 22.63 2.46
CA ALA A 126 11.26 22.94 3.36
C ALA A 126 11.70 23.63 4.66
N GLU A 127 12.96 23.46 5.08
CA GLU A 127 13.59 24.20 6.18
C GLU A 127 13.71 25.68 5.83
N GLU A 128 14.13 25.99 4.59
CA GLU A 128 14.27 27.35 4.07
C GLU A 128 12.94 28.13 4.09
N ILE A 129 11.80 27.44 3.92
CA ILE A 129 10.45 28.02 3.86
C ILE A 129 9.74 27.97 5.25
N GLY A 130 10.43 27.47 6.29
CA GLY A 130 9.94 27.45 7.67
C GLY A 130 8.73 26.53 7.91
N VAL A 131 8.59 25.45 7.13
CA VAL A 131 7.37 24.60 7.10
C VAL A 131 7.39 23.47 8.15
N MET A 132 8.50 23.24 8.89
CA MET A 132 8.73 21.93 9.52
C MET A 132 8.95 21.85 11.04
N GLN A 133 8.56 20.67 11.57
CA GLN A 133 8.90 20.16 12.89
C GLN A 133 10.10 19.19 12.77
N PHE A 134 11.31 19.66 13.07
CA PHE A 134 12.60 18.97 12.88
C PHE A 134 12.67 17.54 13.42
N GLU A 135 12.07 17.30 14.59
CA GLU A 135 12.21 16.03 15.31
C GLU A 135 11.54 14.85 14.58
N LYS A 136 10.44 15.08 13.84
CA LYS A 136 9.74 13.99 13.11
C LYS A 136 10.49 13.57 11.86
N HIS A 137 10.99 14.54 11.09
CA HIS A 137 11.74 14.26 9.85
C HIS A 137 13.09 13.60 10.15
N ARG A 138 13.76 14.01 11.24
CA ARG A 138 14.99 13.36 11.73
C ARG A 138 14.78 11.88 12.06
N ARG A 139 13.66 11.52 12.70
CA ARG A 139 13.32 10.11 13.00
C ARG A 139 13.10 9.29 11.74
N TYR A 140 12.41 9.83 10.75
CA TYR A 140 12.15 9.12 9.48
C TYR A 140 13.44 8.90 8.69
N ARG A 141 14.32 9.91 8.67
CA ARG A 141 15.65 9.81 8.09
C ARG A 141 16.49 8.75 8.79
N ASN A 142 16.60 8.81 10.11
CA ASN A 142 17.37 7.83 10.90
C ASN A 142 16.89 6.40 10.67
N ARG A 143 15.57 6.19 10.62
CA ARG A 143 14.99 4.86 10.37
C ARG A 143 15.33 4.32 8.99
N ALA A 144 15.35 5.18 7.97
CA ALA A 144 15.76 4.78 6.63
C ALA A 144 17.26 4.45 6.55
N PHE A 145 18.10 5.24 7.23
CA PHE A 145 19.54 4.96 7.35
C PHE A 145 19.82 3.64 8.07
N GLU A 146 19.13 3.36 9.18
CA GLU A 146 19.25 2.08 9.91
C GLU A 146 18.94 0.88 9.01
N ILE A 147 17.86 0.95 8.23
CA ILE A 147 17.44 -0.15 7.34
C ILE A 147 18.41 -0.29 6.16
N LEU A 148 18.96 0.81 5.64
CA LEU A 148 19.90 0.79 4.53
C LEU A 148 21.27 0.19 4.93
N ASN A 149 21.71 0.47 6.16
CA ASN A 149 23.00 0.05 6.69
C ASN A 149 22.96 -1.31 7.39
N ASN A 150 21.77 -1.84 7.70
CA ASN A 150 21.63 -3.17 8.29
C ASN A 150 21.92 -4.27 7.25
N PRO A 151 22.96 -5.10 7.43
CA PRO A 151 23.30 -6.17 6.48
C PRO A 151 22.22 -7.26 6.40
N ASP A 152 21.49 -7.47 7.49
CA ASP A 152 20.41 -8.47 7.63
C ASP A 152 19.04 -7.93 7.21
N ALA A 153 18.96 -6.65 6.80
CA ALA A 153 17.72 -6.09 6.31
C ALA A 153 17.22 -6.86 5.08
N THR A 154 15.97 -7.31 5.16
CA THR A 154 15.29 -8.01 4.07
C THR A 154 14.87 -7.01 2.99
N ALA A 155 14.82 -7.47 1.72
CA ALA A 155 14.32 -6.64 0.62
C ALA A 155 12.90 -6.11 0.88
N ALA A 156 12.06 -6.87 1.56
CA ALA A 156 10.73 -6.44 1.97
C ALA A 156 10.75 -5.28 3.00
N ALA A 157 11.69 -5.29 3.95
CA ALA A 157 11.87 -4.19 4.89
C ALA A 157 12.32 -2.91 4.17
N MET A 158 13.25 -3.03 3.23
CA MET A 158 13.70 -1.91 2.40
C MET A 158 12.56 -1.36 1.52
N HIS A 159 11.76 -2.22 0.89
CA HIS A 159 10.58 -1.79 0.10
C HIS A 159 9.53 -1.06 0.93
N ARG A 160 9.23 -1.55 2.14
CA ARG A 160 8.30 -0.84 3.04
C ARG A 160 8.80 0.56 3.38
N GLN A 161 10.11 0.71 3.57
CA GLN A 161 10.72 2.00 3.85
C GLN A 161 10.69 2.93 2.63
N VAL A 162 10.88 2.40 1.42
CA VAL A 162 10.71 3.15 0.16
C VAL A 162 9.31 3.73 0.06
N ASN A 163 8.27 2.90 0.19
CA ASN A 163 6.88 3.36 0.08
C ASN A 163 6.52 4.38 1.19
N TYR A 164 7.08 4.18 2.39
CA TYR A 164 6.88 5.13 3.48
C TYR A 164 7.49 6.50 3.17
N LEU A 165 8.74 6.54 2.70
CA LEU A 165 9.42 7.79 2.32
C LEU A 165 8.72 8.47 1.15
N GLU A 166 8.27 7.71 0.15
CA GLU A 166 7.51 8.25 -0.99
C GLU A 166 6.25 9.00 -0.53
N GLY A 167 5.46 8.41 0.37
CA GLY A 167 4.28 9.09 0.94
C GLY A 167 4.63 10.30 1.81
N GLN A 168 5.81 10.34 2.44
CA GLN A 168 6.26 11.54 3.17
C GLN A 168 6.73 12.63 2.22
N ILE A 169 7.43 12.27 1.14
CA ILE A 169 7.85 13.19 0.08
C ILE A 169 6.63 13.89 -0.50
N GLN A 170 5.60 13.13 -0.91
CA GLN A 170 4.40 13.70 -1.49
C GLN A 170 3.71 14.70 -0.55
N ARG A 171 3.52 14.33 0.72
CA ARG A 171 2.93 15.23 1.73
C ARG A 171 3.77 16.49 1.95
N LEU A 172 5.10 16.36 1.88
CA LEU A 172 6.01 17.49 2.06
C LEU A 172 5.94 18.43 0.86
N GLU A 173 5.94 17.88 -0.36
CA GLU A 173 5.77 18.63 -1.61
C GLU A 173 4.43 19.38 -1.64
N GLU A 174 3.32 18.72 -1.28
CA GLU A 174 1.99 19.35 -1.18
C GLU A 174 1.99 20.52 -0.17
N ARG A 175 2.62 20.34 1.00
CA ARG A 175 2.70 21.40 2.02
C ARG A 175 3.60 22.57 1.60
N MET A 176 4.68 22.30 0.86
CA MET A 176 5.55 23.34 0.31
C MET A 176 4.80 24.14 -0.76
N GLN A 177 4.08 23.47 -1.66
CA GLN A 177 3.26 24.13 -2.69
C GLN A 177 2.21 25.04 -2.06
N GLN A 178 1.53 24.60 -1.00
CA GLN A 178 0.53 25.41 -0.28
C GLN A 178 1.11 26.65 0.43
N ARG A 179 2.43 26.74 0.62
CA ARG A 179 3.09 27.91 1.22
C ARG A 179 3.77 28.83 0.22
N MET A 180 4.05 28.34 -0.98
CA MET A 180 4.63 29.13 -2.07
C MET A 180 3.58 29.94 -2.86
N PHE A 181 2.30 29.64 -2.66
CA PHE A 181 1.13 30.40 -3.14
C PHE A 181 0.42 31.05 -1.94
#